data_AF-A0A0U0ZSP7-F1
#
_entry.id   AF-A0A0U0ZSP7-F1
#
_cell.length_a   1.000
_cell.length_b   1.000
_cell.length_c   1.000
_cell.angle_alpha   90.00
_cell.angle_beta   90.00
_cell.angle_gamma   90.00
#
_symmetry.space_group_name_H-M   'P 1'
#
loop_
_entity.id
_entity.type
_entity.pdbx_description
1 polymer ?
#
loop_
_entity_poly.entity_id
_entity_poly.type
_entity_poly.pdbx_seq_one_letter_code
_entity_poly.pdbx_strand_id
1 'polypeptide(L)'
;MSVWDERTRWDTVWLDLDKVHDITGLSTRTIYQYTSSATNDFPAPGRTEGGRNLWAGSRIFRWTLEHRPRRYHSSIPRLLPRIPDPNPARFERAERLTLPDLGRFAVHIWQPSDTGGPIAIAYPDRQARFHPDDAPQIAEDLLRQLPGSIEALAVPNGEATSTTYDPDRHRETAPLIVVAERNTVYQHDPVGRRRGGWRAARYSWFDLANLLRTDVPWWSPLLNELDAMLNWRPGAPAVPITPYAAELDTDNLAALAGAHSSPQVREVAAKLVDRTLLRLGGRQQLHDNNHVTPGLVHAAVNSLDITAPVPVLTPSEAALLLHHRADKHRAQQGIRVINRGDHWAFMPVLTHAMRFRRNPKHPMAYHWASGLIDVPEEFRTELGFWYVAEYIGSQSTAVRWMTHPSDPDTWAIEDEEGVIYASVGTHTPGATGHAVRAEIELEAAFFEDSTGNIWPIPATGYDYYRTGYPGAGPQRLTETLTLLRADARSDVHEPPSNFNPDTALHELICEQPSPLTITTEMLAAHPY
;
A
#
# COMPACT_ATOMS: atom_id res chain seq x y z
N MET A 1 -31.82 -22.17 -5.42
CA MET A 1 -30.97 -23.38 -5.43
C MET A 1 -30.24 -23.34 -4.07
N SER A 2 -29.02 -23.82 -3.84
CA SER A 2 -28.35 -23.52 -2.56
C SER A 2 -27.47 -22.28 -2.73
N VAL A 3 -27.43 -21.39 -1.73
CA VAL A 3 -26.62 -20.15 -1.73
C VAL A 3 -25.14 -20.41 -2.03
N TRP A 4 -24.66 -21.63 -1.76
CA TRP A 4 -23.30 -22.09 -2.05
C TRP A 4 -23.08 -22.40 -3.53
N ASP A 5 -24.05 -23.06 -4.16
CA ASP A 5 -24.01 -23.48 -5.57
C ASP A 5 -24.28 -22.32 -6.52
N GLU A 6 -25.12 -21.36 -6.11
CA GLU A 6 -25.45 -20.17 -6.90
C GLU A 6 -24.28 -19.15 -6.93
N ARG A 7 -23.35 -19.18 -5.94
CA ARG A 7 -22.22 -18.23 -5.81
C ARG A 7 -20.88 -18.71 -6.35
N THR A 8 -20.71 -20.01 -6.53
CA THR A 8 -19.49 -20.61 -7.08
C THR A 8 -19.41 -20.39 -8.59
N ARG A 9 -18.20 -20.37 -9.16
CA ARG A 9 -18.01 -20.17 -10.60
C ARG A 9 -18.28 -21.41 -11.46
N TRP A 10 -18.61 -22.57 -10.89
CA TRP A 10 -18.61 -23.83 -11.64
C TRP A 10 -19.60 -23.88 -12.82
N ASP A 11 -20.71 -23.15 -12.77
CA ASP A 11 -21.65 -23.00 -13.90
C ASP A 11 -21.24 -21.89 -14.90
N THR A 12 -20.31 -21.01 -14.53
CA THR A 12 -19.74 -19.97 -15.41
C THR A 12 -18.39 -20.37 -16.03
N VAL A 13 -17.81 -21.50 -15.61
CA VAL A 13 -16.68 -22.18 -16.25
C VAL A 13 -17.16 -22.84 -17.55
N TRP A 14 -16.53 -22.50 -18.68
CA TRP A 14 -16.86 -23.05 -19.99
C TRP A 14 -15.70 -23.88 -20.55
N LEU A 15 -16.00 -25.14 -20.86
CA LEU A 15 -15.07 -26.14 -21.36
C LEU A 15 -15.29 -26.34 -22.85
N ASP A 16 -14.20 -26.27 -23.62
CA ASP A 16 -14.15 -26.71 -25.01
C ASP A 16 -13.99 -28.23 -25.11
N LEU A 17 -14.09 -28.75 -26.34
CA LEU A 17 -14.02 -30.19 -26.63
C LEU A 17 -12.71 -30.83 -26.13
N ASP A 18 -11.59 -30.11 -26.21
CA ASP A 18 -10.27 -30.62 -25.82
C ASP A 18 -10.18 -30.73 -24.29
N LYS A 19 -10.66 -29.71 -23.55
CA LYS A 19 -10.80 -29.79 -22.08
C LYS A 19 -11.75 -30.91 -21.65
N VAL A 20 -12.89 -31.08 -22.35
CA VAL A 20 -13.82 -32.20 -22.06
C VAL A 20 -13.17 -33.56 -22.32
N HIS A 21 -12.37 -33.70 -23.38
CA HIS A 21 -11.54 -34.88 -23.63
C HIS A 21 -10.57 -35.15 -22.46
N ASP A 22 -9.82 -34.15 -22.02
CA ASP A 22 -8.81 -34.32 -20.97
C ASP A 22 -9.44 -34.67 -19.61
N ILE A 23 -10.57 -34.05 -19.28
CA ILE A 23 -11.31 -34.32 -18.03
C ILE A 23 -11.94 -35.72 -18.06
N THR A 24 -12.70 -36.05 -19.11
CA THR A 24 -13.48 -37.30 -19.17
C THR A 24 -12.66 -38.52 -19.57
N GLY A 25 -11.57 -38.32 -20.32
CA GLY A 25 -10.82 -39.36 -21.01
C GLY A 25 -11.52 -39.97 -22.23
N LEU A 26 -12.61 -39.37 -22.70
CA LEU A 26 -13.33 -39.81 -23.90
C LEU A 26 -12.68 -39.24 -25.16
N SER A 27 -12.56 -40.05 -26.21
CA SER A 27 -12.15 -39.53 -27.52
C SER A 27 -13.13 -38.45 -28.01
N THR A 28 -12.64 -37.45 -28.76
CA THR A 28 -13.47 -36.39 -29.34
C THR A 28 -14.65 -36.95 -30.16
N ARG A 29 -14.43 -38.03 -30.91
CA ARG A 29 -15.49 -38.79 -31.63
C ARG A 29 -16.56 -39.35 -30.68
N THR A 30 -16.16 -39.90 -29.54
CA THR A 30 -17.08 -40.42 -28.52
C THR A 30 -17.89 -39.28 -27.88
N ILE A 31 -17.26 -38.14 -27.60
CA ILE A 31 -17.96 -36.96 -27.05
C ILE A 31 -19.04 -36.47 -28.03
N TYR A 32 -18.73 -36.36 -29.33
CA TYR A 32 -19.74 -36.02 -30.34
C TYR A 32 -20.88 -37.05 -30.42
N GLN A 33 -20.57 -38.35 -30.39
CA GLN A 33 -21.58 -39.42 -30.43
C GLN A 33 -22.47 -39.43 -29.18
N TYR A 34 -21.92 -39.13 -28.00
CA TYR A 34 -22.68 -39.03 -26.76
C TYR A 34 -23.55 -37.77 -26.75
N THR A 35 -23.02 -36.64 -27.24
CA THR A 35 -23.75 -35.37 -27.36
C THR A 35 -24.93 -35.44 -28.34
N SER A 36 -24.83 -36.22 -29.42
CA SER A 36 -25.89 -36.38 -30.42
C SER A 36 -26.97 -37.41 -30.05
N SER A 37 -26.81 -38.12 -28.93
CA SER A 37 -27.65 -39.27 -28.57
C SER A 37 -28.23 -39.08 -27.17
N ALA A 38 -29.51 -38.69 -27.13
CA ALA A 38 -30.26 -38.38 -25.90
C ALA A 38 -30.40 -39.54 -24.90
N THR A 39 -29.92 -40.74 -25.23
CA THR A 39 -29.96 -41.95 -24.40
C THR A 39 -28.70 -42.17 -23.55
N ASN A 40 -27.64 -41.38 -23.74
CA ASN A 40 -26.34 -41.63 -23.09
C ASN A 40 -26.07 -40.80 -21.82
N ASP A 41 -27.07 -40.01 -21.37
CA ASP A 41 -27.01 -39.13 -20.18
C ASP A 41 -25.77 -38.20 -20.12
N PHE A 42 -25.18 -37.91 -21.28
CA PHE A 42 -24.00 -37.06 -21.39
C PHE A 42 -24.43 -35.59 -21.46
N PRO A 43 -23.77 -34.66 -20.74
CA PRO A 43 -24.14 -33.26 -20.76
C PRO A 43 -24.19 -32.67 -22.18
N ALA A 44 -25.34 -32.10 -22.55
CA ALA A 44 -25.45 -31.27 -23.73
C ALA A 44 -24.62 -29.97 -23.56
N PRO A 45 -24.03 -29.42 -24.64
CA PRO A 45 -23.34 -28.14 -24.60
C PRO A 45 -24.33 -27.04 -24.19
N GLY A 46 -23.88 -26.15 -23.30
CA GLY A 46 -24.72 -25.05 -22.80
C GLY A 46 -24.67 -23.80 -23.68
N ARG A 47 -23.64 -23.66 -24.53
CA ARG A 47 -23.53 -22.58 -25.52
C ARG A 47 -22.69 -23.00 -26.72
N THR A 48 -22.78 -22.23 -27.80
CA THR A 48 -21.95 -22.37 -29.00
C THR A 48 -21.33 -21.02 -29.35
N GLU A 49 -20.00 -20.96 -29.42
CA GLU A 49 -19.25 -19.73 -29.73
C GLU A 49 -18.33 -19.97 -30.92
N GLY A 50 -18.45 -19.17 -31.98
CA GLY A 50 -17.65 -19.33 -33.21
C GLY A 50 -17.76 -20.72 -33.86
N GLY A 51 -18.92 -21.38 -33.71
CA GLY A 51 -19.15 -22.76 -34.18
C GLY A 51 -18.56 -23.86 -33.29
N ARG A 52 -17.95 -23.51 -32.14
CA ARG A 52 -17.45 -24.47 -31.14
C ARG A 52 -18.50 -24.70 -30.05
N ASN A 53 -18.78 -25.96 -29.76
CA ASN A 53 -19.61 -26.34 -28.63
C ASN A 53 -18.83 -26.14 -27.32
N LEU A 54 -19.50 -25.57 -26.32
CA LEU A 54 -18.95 -25.33 -25.00
C LEU A 54 -19.88 -25.90 -23.92
N TRP A 55 -19.30 -26.63 -22.98
CA TRP A 55 -19.99 -27.28 -21.89
C TRP A 55 -19.74 -26.53 -20.57
N ALA A 56 -20.77 -26.42 -19.73
CA ALA A 56 -20.62 -25.90 -18.38
C ALA A 56 -19.76 -26.86 -17.54
N GLY A 57 -18.78 -26.32 -16.82
CA GLY A 57 -17.81 -27.09 -16.03
C GLY A 57 -18.47 -28.00 -15.02
N SER A 58 -19.38 -27.43 -14.21
CA SER A 58 -20.26 -28.13 -13.26
C SER A 58 -20.79 -29.46 -13.80
N ARG A 59 -21.44 -29.44 -14.96
CA ARG A 59 -22.09 -30.61 -15.58
C ARG A 59 -21.09 -31.68 -16.00
N ILE A 60 -19.98 -31.29 -16.62
CA ILE A 60 -18.94 -32.24 -17.05
C ILE A 60 -18.22 -32.86 -15.86
N PHE A 61 -17.93 -32.08 -14.82
CA PHE A 61 -17.30 -32.60 -13.62
C PHE A 61 -18.25 -33.54 -12.85
N ARG A 62 -19.52 -33.18 -12.67
CA ARG A 62 -20.56 -34.05 -12.06
C ARG A 62 -20.69 -35.38 -12.81
N TRP A 63 -20.88 -35.33 -14.13
CA TRP A 63 -20.93 -36.54 -14.95
C TRP A 63 -19.66 -37.39 -14.83
N THR A 64 -18.48 -36.77 -14.73
CA THR A 64 -17.20 -37.47 -14.57
C THR A 64 -17.06 -38.11 -13.18
N LEU A 65 -17.57 -37.49 -12.12
CA LEU A 65 -17.62 -38.10 -10.77
C LEU A 65 -18.45 -39.38 -10.78
N GLU A 66 -19.65 -39.30 -11.36
CA GLU A 66 -20.64 -40.39 -11.40
C GLU A 66 -20.20 -41.54 -12.32
N HIS A 67 -19.81 -41.22 -13.57
CA HIS A 67 -19.57 -42.20 -14.62
C HIS A 67 -18.10 -42.60 -14.79
N ARG A 68 -17.16 -41.86 -14.22
CA ARG A 68 -15.70 -42.08 -14.33
C ARG A 68 -14.97 -41.98 -12.98
N PRO A 69 -15.42 -42.67 -11.91
CA PRO A 69 -14.89 -42.49 -10.55
C PRO A 69 -13.40 -42.82 -10.35
N ARG A 70 -12.72 -43.43 -11.33
CA ARG A 70 -11.25 -43.62 -11.29
C ARG A 70 -10.43 -42.40 -11.76
N ARG A 71 -11.08 -41.35 -12.29
CA ARG A 71 -10.41 -40.16 -12.85
C ARG A 71 -10.56 -38.89 -12.01
N TYR A 72 -11.47 -38.84 -11.02
CA TYR A 72 -11.73 -37.57 -10.32
C TYR A 72 -10.50 -37.01 -9.57
N HIS A 73 -9.63 -37.87 -9.02
CA HIS A 73 -8.43 -37.44 -8.29
C HIS A 73 -7.42 -36.66 -9.15
N SER A 74 -7.47 -36.79 -10.48
CA SER A 74 -6.58 -36.09 -11.41
C SER A 74 -7.33 -35.05 -12.26
N SER A 75 -8.56 -35.33 -12.66
CA SER A 75 -9.24 -34.58 -13.72
C SER A 75 -10.24 -33.53 -13.20
N ILE A 76 -10.44 -33.43 -11.89
CA ILE A 76 -11.45 -32.54 -11.29
C ILE A 76 -10.77 -31.67 -10.21
N PRO A 77 -10.91 -30.33 -10.28
CA PRO A 77 -10.39 -29.41 -9.27
C PRO A 77 -10.83 -29.76 -7.86
N ARG A 78 -9.92 -29.71 -6.88
CA ARG A 78 -10.23 -30.08 -5.49
C ARG A 78 -11.34 -29.23 -4.87
N LEU A 79 -11.48 -27.96 -5.27
CA LEU A 79 -12.53 -27.06 -4.79
C LEU A 79 -13.95 -27.34 -5.32
N LEU A 80 -14.13 -28.34 -6.21
CA LEU A 80 -15.47 -28.83 -6.53
C LEU A 80 -15.90 -29.90 -5.51
N PRO A 81 -17.08 -29.77 -4.87
CA PRO A 81 -17.67 -30.85 -4.08
C PRO A 81 -17.77 -32.17 -4.85
N ARG A 82 -17.14 -33.24 -4.36
CA ARG A 82 -17.22 -34.58 -5.01
C ARG A 82 -18.60 -35.25 -4.92
N ILE A 83 -19.46 -34.83 -4.00
CA ILE A 83 -20.86 -35.25 -3.90
C ILE A 83 -21.81 -34.04 -4.10
N PRO A 84 -23.07 -34.26 -4.52
CA PRO A 84 -24.12 -33.24 -4.42
C PRO A 84 -24.33 -32.88 -2.94
N ASP A 85 -24.47 -31.57 -2.66
CA ASP A 85 -24.82 -31.02 -1.35
C ASP A 85 -24.13 -31.68 -0.14
N PRO A 86 -22.80 -31.58 0.00
CA PRO A 86 -22.12 -32.08 1.19
C PRO A 86 -22.59 -31.34 2.45
N ASN A 87 -22.47 -32.01 3.60
CA ASN A 87 -22.64 -31.36 4.90
C ASN A 87 -21.55 -30.30 5.13
N PRO A 88 -21.72 -29.37 6.10
CA PRO A 88 -20.64 -28.48 6.53
C PRO A 88 -19.34 -29.24 6.84
N ALA A 89 -18.21 -28.66 6.46
CA ALA A 89 -16.89 -29.19 6.70
C ALA A 89 -16.50 -29.09 8.18
N ARG A 90 -15.65 -30.00 8.64
CA ARG A 90 -15.07 -29.95 9.98
C ARG A 90 -13.74 -29.18 9.96
N PHE A 91 -13.62 -28.16 10.80
CA PHE A 91 -12.31 -27.59 11.13
C PHE A 91 -11.53 -28.59 11.98
N GLU A 92 -10.36 -29.01 11.50
CA GLU A 92 -9.51 -29.99 12.19
C GLU A 92 -8.59 -29.30 13.19
N ARG A 93 -7.81 -28.31 12.72
CA ARG A 93 -6.84 -27.53 13.52
C ARG A 93 -6.31 -26.32 12.75
N ALA A 94 -5.67 -25.42 13.47
CA ALA A 94 -4.72 -24.46 12.90
C ALA A 94 -3.29 -24.84 13.31
N GLU A 95 -2.33 -24.66 12.40
CA GLU A 95 -0.90 -24.83 12.67
C GLU A 95 -0.07 -23.71 12.02
N ARG A 96 1.12 -23.43 12.57
CA ARG A 96 2.02 -22.40 12.06
C ARG A 96 3.05 -23.01 11.12
N LEU A 97 3.09 -22.53 9.88
CA LEU A 97 4.19 -22.79 8.96
C LEU A 97 5.05 -21.53 8.76
N THR A 98 6.28 -21.74 8.30
CA THR A 98 7.22 -20.66 7.97
C THR A 98 7.86 -20.97 6.63
N LEU A 99 7.90 -19.97 5.75
CA LEU A 99 8.76 -20.00 4.55
C LEU A 99 9.99 -19.13 4.82
N PRO A 100 11.21 -19.62 4.50
CA PRO A 100 12.40 -18.77 4.50
C PRO A 100 12.18 -17.50 3.69
N ASP A 101 12.73 -16.39 4.16
CA ASP A 101 12.72 -15.05 3.53
C ASP A 101 11.33 -14.39 3.30
N LEU A 102 10.23 -15.14 3.36
CA LEU A 102 8.86 -14.65 3.15
C LEU A 102 8.07 -14.47 4.45
N GLY A 103 8.33 -15.27 5.49
CA GLY A 103 7.74 -15.11 6.82
C GLY A 103 6.83 -16.26 7.27
N ARG A 104 5.89 -15.94 8.17
CA ARG A 104 5.04 -16.90 8.89
C ARG A 104 3.63 -16.95 8.30
N PHE A 105 3.00 -18.11 8.39
CA PHE A 105 1.63 -18.36 7.92
C PHE A 105 0.83 -19.12 8.98
N ALA A 106 -0.41 -18.70 9.22
CA ALA A 106 -1.39 -19.50 9.93
C ALA A 106 -2.12 -20.40 8.94
N VAL A 107 -2.03 -21.73 9.14
CA VAL A 107 -2.60 -22.72 8.22
C VAL A 107 -3.79 -23.40 8.89
N HIS A 108 -4.99 -23.09 8.41
CA HIS A 108 -6.24 -23.71 8.84
C HIS A 108 -6.51 -24.96 8.02
N ILE A 109 -6.65 -26.11 8.68
CA ILE A 109 -6.89 -27.40 8.04
C ILE A 109 -8.35 -27.80 8.23
N TRP A 110 -9.01 -28.12 7.13
CA TRP A 110 -10.41 -28.47 7.06
C TRP A 110 -10.59 -29.84 6.42
N GLN A 111 -11.53 -30.63 6.94
CA GLN A 111 -12.02 -31.86 6.33
C GLN A 111 -13.39 -31.58 5.70
N PRO A 112 -13.49 -31.44 4.36
CA PRO A 112 -14.77 -31.34 3.68
C PRO A 112 -15.60 -32.61 3.85
N SER A 113 -16.92 -32.48 3.93
CA SER A 113 -17.83 -33.62 4.04
C SER A 113 -18.20 -34.22 2.67
N ASP A 114 -17.28 -34.15 1.70
CA ASP A 114 -17.48 -34.58 0.32
C ASP A 114 -16.83 -35.93 -0.02
N THR A 115 -16.38 -36.69 0.99
CA THR A 115 -15.54 -37.91 0.89
C THR A 115 -14.12 -37.70 0.35
N GLY A 116 -13.74 -36.47 0.00
CA GLY A 116 -12.37 -36.16 -0.40
C GLY A 116 -11.42 -35.96 0.77
N GLY A 117 -10.12 -35.84 0.46
CA GLY A 117 -9.11 -35.58 1.47
C GLY A 117 -9.20 -34.14 2.01
N PRO A 118 -8.64 -33.89 3.20
CA PRO A 118 -8.63 -32.56 3.80
C PRO A 118 -7.86 -31.55 2.94
N ILE A 119 -8.23 -30.27 3.10
CA ILE A 119 -7.59 -29.13 2.46
C ILE A 119 -7.07 -28.14 3.51
N ALA A 120 -6.16 -27.28 3.09
CA ALA A 120 -5.62 -26.22 3.93
C ALA A 120 -5.91 -24.82 3.35
N ILE A 121 -6.00 -23.82 4.23
CA ILE A 121 -6.01 -22.40 3.87
C ILE A 121 -4.87 -21.76 4.65
N ALA A 122 -3.92 -21.13 3.97
CA ALA A 122 -2.79 -20.47 4.57
C ALA A 122 -2.94 -18.94 4.49
N TYR A 123 -3.06 -18.33 5.66
CA TYR A 123 -3.14 -16.88 5.82
C TYR A 123 -1.75 -16.33 6.16
N PRO A 124 -1.26 -15.31 5.43
CA PRO A 124 0.01 -14.69 5.75
C PRO A 124 -0.08 -13.90 7.05
N ASP A 125 0.95 -13.97 7.89
CA ASP A 125 1.13 -13.06 9.02
C ASP A 125 1.34 -11.61 8.55
N ARG A 126 0.97 -10.62 9.36
CA ARG A 126 1.15 -9.18 9.09
C ARG A 126 2.61 -8.73 8.87
N GLN A 127 3.58 -9.60 9.21
CA GLN A 127 5.01 -9.41 8.94
C GLN A 127 5.51 -10.17 7.69
N ALA A 128 4.69 -11.01 7.06
CA ALA A 128 5.06 -11.72 5.84
C ALA A 128 5.10 -10.76 4.64
N ARG A 129 6.10 -10.94 3.76
CA ARG A 129 6.34 -10.06 2.61
C ARG A 129 6.51 -10.87 1.33
N PHE A 130 5.62 -10.67 0.37
CA PHE A 130 5.67 -11.25 -0.98
C PHE A 130 4.81 -10.43 -1.95
N HIS A 131 5.05 -10.56 -3.25
CA HIS A 131 4.18 -9.98 -4.27
C HIS A 131 2.98 -10.91 -4.54
N PRO A 132 1.77 -10.42 -4.88
CA PRO A 132 0.63 -11.27 -5.30
C PRO A 132 1.00 -12.38 -6.30
N ASP A 133 1.90 -12.09 -7.25
CA ASP A 133 2.39 -13.05 -8.25
C ASP A 133 3.19 -14.24 -7.66
N ASP A 134 3.70 -14.13 -6.43
CA ASP A 134 4.43 -15.19 -5.73
C ASP A 134 3.48 -16.20 -5.04
N ALA A 135 2.21 -15.85 -4.86
CA ALA A 135 1.20 -16.71 -4.21
C ALA A 135 1.12 -18.16 -4.76
N PRO A 136 1.29 -18.44 -6.08
CA PRO A 136 1.37 -19.80 -6.61
C PRO A 136 2.54 -20.60 -6.04
N GLN A 137 3.74 -19.99 -6.01
CA GLN A 137 4.95 -20.62 -5.51
C GLN A 137 4.83 -20.86 -4.00
N ILE A 138 4.31 -19.89 -3.25
CA ILE A 138 4.01 -19.97 -1.81
C ILE A 138 3.03 -21.11 -1.51
N ALA A 139 1.94 -21.22 -2.28
CA ALA A 139 0.96 -22.28 -2.11
C ALA A 139 1.59 -23.68 -2.31
N GLU A 140 2.45 -23.83 -3.32
CA GLU A 140 3.20 -25.06 -3.56
C GLU A 140 4.24 -25.37 -2.47
N ASP A 141 4.97 -24.37 -1.98
CA ASP A 141 5.98 -24.52 -0.93
C ASP A 141 5.35 -24.94 0.40
N LEU A 142 4.25 -24.29 0.80
CA LEU A 142 3.50 -24.64 2.01
C LEU A 142 2.85 -26.04 1.88
N LEU A 143 2.25 -26.37 0.74
CA LEU A 143 1.68 -27.70 0.52
C LEU A 143 2.75 -28.81 0.56
N ARG A 144 4.00 -28.51 0.19
CA ARG A 144 5.12 -29.45 0.32
C ARG A 144 5.58 -29.68 1.76
N GLN A 145 5.35 -28.75 2.68
CA GLN A 145 5.61 -28.94 4.12
C GLN A 145 4.51 -29.74 4.83
N LEU A 146 3.26 -29.66 4.35
CA LEU A 146 2.13 -30.37 4.95
C LEU A 146 2.15 -31.89 4.71
N PRO A 147 1.49 -32.69 5.58
CA PRO A 147 1.32 -34.13 5.38
C PRO A 147 0.72 -34.49 4.01
N GLY A 148 1.14 -35.62 3.44
CA GLY A 148 0.69 -36.10 2.13
C GLY A 148 -0.83 -36.36 2.01
N SER A 149 -1.54 -36.44 3.14
CA SER A 149 -3.01 -36.56 3.20
C SER A 149 -3.76 -35.26 2.90
N ILE A 150 -3.11 -34.09 2.99
CA ILE A 150 -3.71 -32.81 2.57
C ILE A 150 -3.69 -32.76 1.04
N GLU A 151 -4.85 -32.73 0.39
CA GLU A 151 -4.95 -32.82 -1.09
C GLU A 151 -4.64 -31.47 -1.79
N ALA A 152 -4.96 -30.35 -1.15
CA ALA A 152 -4.77 -29.00 -1.69
C ALA A 152 -4.54 -27.94 -0.59
N LEU A 153 -3.93 -26.81 -0.96
CA LEU A 153 -3.75 -25.65 -0.08
C LEU A 153 -4.10 -24.35 -0.84
N ALA A 154 -4.92 -23.50 -0.24
CA ALA A 154 -5.30 -22.18 -0.72
C ALA A 154 -4.48 -21.06 -0.03
N VAL A 155 -4.12 -20.02 -0.77
CA VAL A 155 -3.51 -18.77 -0.28
C VAL A 155 -4.29 -17.58 -0.84
N PRO A 156 -4.76 -16.62 -0.02
CA PRO A 156 -5.27 -15.34 -0.52
C PRO A 156 -4.16 -14.58 -1.26
N ASN A 157 -4.39 -14.18 -2.51
CA ASN A 157 -3.40 -13.44 -3.31
C ASN A 157 -3.58 -11.92 -3.28
N GLY A 158 -4.58 -11.40 -2.56
CA GLY A 158 -4.87 -9.96 -2.49
C GLY A 158 -5.59 -9.40 -3.73
N GLU A 159 -5.84 -10.22 -4.74
CA GLU A 159 -6.76 -9.89 -5.83
C GLU A 159 -8.21 -10.11 -5.40
N ALA A 160 -9.15 -9.45 -6.08
CA ALA A 160 -10.57 -9.70 -5.92
C ALA A 160 -11.29 -9.59 -7.27
N THR A 161 -12.45 -10.24 -7.38
CA THR A 161 -13.31 -10.22 -8.57
C THR A 161 -14.70 -9.71 -8.22
N SER A 162 -15.34 -8.95 -9.12
CA SER A 162 -16.73 -8.55 -8.96
C SER A 162 -17.66 -9.62 -9.52
N THR A 163 -18.32 -10.37 -8.65
CA THR A 163 -19.42 -11.28 -9.02
C THR A 163 -20.75 -10.52 -9.04
N THR A 164 -21.52 -10.71 -10.12
CA THR A 164 -22.93 -10.25 -10.18
C THR A 164 -23.80 -11.47 -9.99
N TYR A 165 -24.53 -11.52 -8.88
CA TYR A 165 -25.30 -12.70 -8.45
C TYR A 165 -26.81 -12.56 -8.75
N ASP A 166 -27.30 -11.32 -8.81
CA ASP A 166 -28.73 -11.01 -8.89
C ASP A 166 -29.08 -10.20 -10.16
N PRO A 167 -30.19 -10.46 -10.86
CA PRO A 167 -30.72 -9.55 -11.89
C PRO A 167 -30.87 -8.08 -11.45
N ASP A 168 -31.05 -7.80 -10.15
CA ASP A 168 -31.09 -6.45 -9.57
C ASP A 168 -29.71 -5.76 -9.47
N ARG A 169 -28.66 -6.39 -10.02
CA ARG A 169 -27.31 -5.82 -10.24
C ARG A 169 -26.50 -5.46 -8.99
N HIS A 170 -26.78 -6.06 -7.83
CA HIS A 170 -25.85 -6.01 -6.72
C HIS A 170 -24.53 -6.72 -7.12
N ARG A 171 -23.47 -5.91 -7.30
CA ARG A 171 -22.10 -6.40 -7.50
C ARG A 171 -21.49 -6.63 -6.14
N GLU A 172 -21.14 -7.87 -5.85
CA GLU A 172 -20.36 -8.23 -4.68
C GLU A 172 -18.90 -8.45 -5.10
N THR A 173 -17.97 -7.98 -4.27
CA THR A 173 -16.54 -8.26 -4.44
C THR A 173 -16.21 -9.53 -3.67
N ALA A 174 -15.66 -10.53 -4.37
CA ALA A 174 -15.18 -11.77 -3.79
C ALA A 174 -13.64 -11.80 -3.86
N PRO A 175 -12.92 -12.08 -2.77
CA PRO A 175 -11.49 -12.32 -2.82
C PRO A 175 -11.14 -13.46 -3.77
N LEU A 176 -9.98 -13.37 -4.40
CA LEU A 176 -9.39 -14.48 -5.12
C LEU A 176 -8.41 -15.23 -4.20
N ILE A 177 -8.26 -16.51 -4.49
CA ILE A 177 -7.31 -17.41 -3.84
C ILE A 177 -6.53 -18.15 -4.91
N VAL A 178 -5.25 -18.39 -4.64
CA VAL A 178 -4.43 -19.30 -5.43
C VAL A 178 -4.38 -20.64 -4.70
N VAL A 179 -4.73 -21.72 -5.40
CA VAL A 179 -4.80 -23.07 -4.81
C VAL A 179 -3.79 -23.96 -5.51
N ALA A 180 -2.86 -24.51 -4.74
CA ALA A 180 -1.98 -25.59 -5.17
C ALA A 180 -2.63 -26.95 -4.86
N GLU A 181 -2.52 -27.91 -5.77
CA GLU A 181 -3.16 -29.22 -5.68
C GLU A 181 -2.13 -30.34 -5.93
N ARG A 182 -2.14 -31.43 -5.13
CA ARG A 182 -1.09 -32.46 -5.24
C ARG A 182 -1.13 -33.29 -6.52
N ASN A 183 -2.33 -33.60 -7.01
CA ASN A 183 -2.57 -34.64 -8.02
C ASN A 183 -3.28 -34.14 -9.29
N THR A 184 -3.58 -32.85 -9.37
CA THR A 184 -4.51 -32.28 -10.36
C THR A 184 -3.84 -32.00 -11.70
N VAL A 185 -4.48 -32.49 -12.77
CA VAL A 185 -4.12 -32.35 -14.18
C VAL A 185 -4.92 -31.24 -14.86
N TYR A 186 -6.20 -31.06 -14.49
CA TYR A 186 -7.03 -29.98 -15.04
C TYR A 186 -7.01 -28.74 -14.15
N GLN A 187 -6.61 -27.60 -14.70
CA GLN A 187 -6.63 -26.29 -14.06
C GLN A 187 -7.39 -25.31 -14.95
N HIS A 188 -8.44 -24.67 -14.41
CA HIS A 188 -9.27 -23.74 -15.17
C HIS A 188 -8.51 -22.46 -15.54
N ASP A 189 -7.78 -21.91 -14.57
CA ASP A 189 -7.09 -20.63 -14.65
C ASP A 189 -5.68 -20.77 -14.00
N PRO A 190 -4.75 -21.47 -14.67
CA PRO A 190 -3.45 -21.83 -14.11
C PRO A 190 -2.55 -20.60 -13.90
N VAL A 191 -1.77 -20.62 -12.82
CA VAL A 191 -0.85 -19.53 -12.42
C VAL A 191 0.51 -20.04 -11.97
N GLY A 192 1.53 -19.18 -12.09
CA GLY A 192 2.93 -19.49 -11.76
C GLY A 192 3.68 -20.27 -12.85
N ARG A 193 4.62 -19.65 -13.56
CA ARG A 193 5.46 -20.34 -14.55
C ARG A 193 6.77 -20.86 -13.95
N ARG A 194 6.99 -22.18 -13.99
CA ARG A 194 8.37 -22.72 -14.10
C ARG A 194 8.45 -24.07 -14.82
N ARG A 195 9.67 -24.44 -15.22
CA ARG A 195 10.01 -25.68 -15.93
C ARG A 195 9.52 -26.92 -15.15
N GLY A 196 8.42 -27.53 -15.58
CA GLY A 196 7.86 -28.73 -14.94
C GLY A 196 6.34 -28.86 -15.05
N GLY A 197 5.64 -27.75 -15.33
CA GLY A 197 4.18 -27.70 -15.44
C GLY A 197 3.56 -26.84 -14.34
N TRP A 198 2.29 -26.47 -14.54
CA TRP A 198 1.52 -25.66 -13.60
C TRP A 198 0.93 -26.57 -12.51
N ARG A 199 1.01 -26.19 -11.22
CA ARG A 199 0.38 -26.94 -10.11
C ARG A 199 -0.58 -26.10 -9.26
N ALA A 200 -0.75 -24.84 -9.61
CA ALA A 200 -1.63 -23.90 -8.93
C ALA A 200 -2.55 -23.18 -9.91
N ALA A 201 -3.76 -22.85 -9.46
CA ALA A 201 -4.75 -22.09 -10.23
C ALA A 201 -5.44 -21.02 -9.37
N ARG A 202 -5.91 -19.94 -10.00
CA ARG A 202 -6.76 -18.92 -9.34
C ARG A 202 -8.20 -19.42 -9.22
N TYR A 203 -8.80 -19.29 -8.04
CA TYR A 203 -10.20 -19.63 -7.72
C TYR A 203 -10.89 -18.46 -6.99
N SER A 204 -12.22 -18.46 -6.96
CA SER A 204 -12.99 -17.52 -6.12
C SER A 204 -13.03 -18.01 -4.68
N TRP A 205 -13.09 -17.09 -3.72
CA TRP A 205 -13.40 -17.40 -2.32
C TRP A 205 -14.67 -18.25 -2.17
N PHE A 206 -15.69 -17.99 -3.00
CA PHE A 206 -16.94 -18.74 -2.97
C PHE A 206 -16.83 -20.17 -3.53
N ASP A 207 -15.78 -20.51 -4.29
CA ASP A 207 -15.51 -21.91 -4.67
C ASP A 207 -15.04 -22.72 -3.45
N LEU A 208 -14.20 -22.11 -2.61
CA LEU A 208 -13.74 -22.67 -1.34
C LEU A 208 -14.89 -22.77 -0.33
N ALA A 209 -15.70 -21.71 -0.19
CA ALA A 209 -16.88 -21.73 0.68
C ALA A 209 -17.92 -22.77 0.20
N ASN A 210 -18.08 -22.97 -1.11
CA ASN A 210 -18.95 -23.99 -1.67
C ASN A 210 -18.46 -25.43 -1.40
N LEU A 211 -17.15 -25.67 -1.36
CA LEU A 211 -16.60 -26.94 -0.88
C LEU A 211 -16.85 -27.15 0.62
N LEU A 212 -16.68 -26.10 1.42
CA LEU A 212 -16.72 -26.20 2.88
C LEU A 212 -18.13 -26.09 3.49
N ARG A 213 -19.12 -25.55 2.75
CA ARG A 213 -20.52 -25.36 3.17
C ARG A 213 -20.67 -24.72 4.56
N THR A 214 -19.77 -23.77 4.85
CA THR A 214 -19.68 -23.04 6.12
C THR A 214 -18.98 -21.71 5.88
N ASP A 215 -19.06 -20.82 6.87
CA ASP A 215 -18.37 -19.54 6.84
C ASP A 215 -16.86 -19.72 7.00
N VAL A 216 -16.10 -19.13 6.07
CA VAL A 216 -14.63 -19.19 6.04
C VAL A 216 -14.10 -17.84 6.51
N PRO A 217 -13.10 -17.80 7.42
CA PRO A 217 -12.61 -16.54 7.96
C PRO A 217 -11.81 -15.77 6.91
N TRP A 218 -12.24 -14.55 6.64
CA TRP A 218 -11.42 -13.56 5.96
C TRP A 218 -10.58 -12.80 6.98
N TRP A 219 -9.31 -12.62 6.66
CA TRP A 219 -8.35 -11.83 7.42
C TRP A 219 -7.89 -10.69 6.54
N SER A 220 -8.48 -9.53 6.76
CA SER A 220 -8.17 -8.30 6.05
C SER A 220 -6.67 -8.02 6.14
N PRO A 221 -6.03 -7.51 5.06
CA PRO A 221 -4.67 -6.99 5.15
C PRO A 221 -4.55 -6.02 6.34
N LEU A 222 -3.41 -5.99 7.02
CA LEU A 222 -3.14 -5.20 8.24
C LEU A 222 -3.80 -5.70 9.54
N LEU A 223 -4.84 -6.54 9.47
CA LEU A 223 -5.50 -7.18 10.62
C LEU A 223 -5.13 -8.67 10.78
N ASN A 224 -4.24 -9.17 9.93
CA ASN A 224 -3.78 -10.55 9.86
C ASN A 224 -2.70 -10.90 10.92
N GLU A 225 -3.04 -10.74 12.19
CA GLU A 225 -2.15 -11.09 13.32
C GLU A 225 -2.06 -12.61 13.53
N LEU A 226 -0.86 -13.17 13.46
CA LEU A 226 -0.61 -14.62 13.51
C LEU A 226 -1.30 -15.34 14.67
N ASP A 227 -1.22 -14.83 15.90
CA ASP A 227 -1.77 -15.51 17.07
C ASP A 227 -3.30 -15.44 17.10
N ALA A 228 -3.92 -14.37 16.60
CA ALA A 228 -5.37 -14.30 16.41
C ALA A 228 -5.82 -15.34 15.35
N MET A 229 -5.08 -15.45 14.24
CA MET A 229 -5.34 -16.43 13.19
C MET A 229 -5.21 -17.87 13.70
N LEU A 230 -4.20 -18.19 14.50
CA LEU A 230 -3.99 -19.54 15.05
C LEU A 230 -5.03 -19.92 16.12
N ASN A 231 -5.57 -18.94 16.86
CA ASN A 231 -6.56 -19.17 17.91
C ASN A 231 -8.02 -19.17 17.39
N TRP A 232 -8.29 -18.59 16.22
CA TRP A 232 -9.64 -18.56 15.63
C TRP A 232 -10.25 -19.96 15.42
N ARG A 233 -11.56 -20.09 15.64
CA ARG A 233 -12.35 -21.29 15.41
C ARG A 233 -13.69 -20.94 14.75
N PRO A 234 -14.37 -21.87 14.05
CA PRO A 234 -15.69 -21.62 13.48
C PRO A 234 -16.68 -21.10 14.52
N GLY A 235 -17.42 -20.04 14.19
CA GLY A 235 -18.34 -19.37 15.10
C GLY A 235 -17.71 -18.46 16.17
N ALA A 236 -16.38 -18.28 16.17
CA ALA A 236 -15.74 -17.27 17.01
C ALA A 236 -16.14 -15.85 16.56
N PRO A 237 -16.34 -14.90 17.50
CA PRO A 237 -16.56 -13.49 17.15
C PRO A 237 -15.30 -12.88 16.53
N ALA A 238 -15.48 -11.82 15.75
CA ALA A 238 -14.36 -11.06 15.20
C ALA A 238 -13.51 -10.44 16.33
N VAL A 239 -12.18 -10.54 16.21
CA VAL A 239 -11.24 -10.02 17.20
C VAL A 239 -10.88 -8.57 16.88
N PRO A 240 -10.94 -7.61 17.83
CA PRO A 240 -10.44 -6.26 17.61
C PRO A 240 -8.90 -6.27 17.55
N ILE A 241 -8.35 -5.83 16.42
CA ILE A 241 -6.90 -5.81 16.15
C ILE A 241 -6.49 -4.40 15.73
N THR A 242 -5.36 -3.92 16.26
CA THR A 242 -4.75 -2.65 15.83
C THR A 242 -4.07 -2.84 14.47
N PRO A 243 -4.41 -2.05 13.44
CA PRO A 243 -3.81 -2.16 12.11
C PRO A 243 -2.29 -2.04 12.18
N TYR A 244 -1.60 -2.90 11.45
CA TYR A 244 -0.14 -2.91 11.40
C TYR A 244 0.37 -3.20 9.99
N ALA A 245 1.28 -2.35 9.51
CA ALA A 245 2.05 -2.54 8.30
C ALA A 245 3.53 -2.50 8.67
N ALA A 246 4.30 -3.53 8.32
CA ALA A 246 5.71 -3.62 8.73
C ALA A 246 6.63 -2.53 8.11
N GLU A 247 6.15 -1.78 7.12
CA GLU A 247 6.83 -0.60 6.54
C GLU A 247 6.42 0.72 7.19
N LEU A 248 5.38 0.70 8.03
CA LEU A 248 4.88 1.82 8.83
C LEU A 248 4.81 1.42 10.32
N ASP A 249 5.81 0.66 10.76
CA ASP A 249 5.85 0.10 12.11
C ASP A 249 5.98 1.24 13.15
N THR A 250 4.86 1.53 13.83
CA THR A 250 4.68 2.69 14.70
C THR A 250 5.50 2.62 15.98
N ASP A 251 6.05 1.46 16.34
CA ASP A 251 7.02 1.36 17.44
C ASP A 251 8.26 2.22 17.18
N ASN A 252 8.61 2.46 15.90
CA ASN A 252 9.70 3.37 15.53
C ASN A 252 9.37 4.85 15.78
N LEU A 253 8.09 5.23 15.74
CA LEU A 253 7.63 6.57 16.11
C LEU A 253 7.61 6.73 17.63
N ALA A 254 7.09 5.74 18.35
CA ALA A 254 7.14 5.71 19.81
C ALA A 254 8.59 5.76 20.34
N ALA A 255 9.52 5.07 19.67
CA ALA A 255 10.94 5.04 19.99
C ALA A 255 11.68 6.39 19.81
N LEU A 256 11.07 7.38 19.13
CA LEU A 256 11.60 8.75 19.10
C LEU A 256 11.60 9.38 20.50
N ALA A 257 10.65 9.02 21.37
CA ALA A 257 10.52 9.56 22.71
C ALA A 257 10.77 8.49 23.80
N GLY A 258 12.01 8.42 24.29
CA GLY A 258 12.40 7.47 25.32
C GLY A 258 11.78 7.74 26.70
N ALA A 259 11.96 6.79 27.63
CA ALA A 259 11.51 6.93 29.02
C ALA A 259 12.08 8.18 29.74
N HIS A 260 13.27 8.65 29.32
CA HIS A 260 13.93 9.84 29.86
C HIS A 260 13.57 11.15 29.13
N SER A 261 12.80 11.10 28.03
CA SER A 261 12.30 12.31 27.35
C SER A 261 11.31 13.06 28.25
N SER A 262 11.00 14.33 27.93
CA SER A 262 9.98 15.06 28.70
C SER A 262 8.58 14.44 28.50
N PRO A 263 7.63 14.64 29.44
CA PRO A 263 6.26 14.19 29.25
C PRO A 263 5.63 14.72 27.96
N GLN A 264 5.86 15.99 27.64
CA GLN A 264 5.36 16.67 26.44
C GLN A 264 5.89 16.02 25.15
N VAL A 265 7.18 15.68 25.09
CA VAL A 265 7.75 14.98 23.91
C VAL A 265 7.14 13.59 23.74
N ARG A 266 6.90 12.84 24.84
CA ARG A 266 6.22 11.53 24.76
C ARG A 266 4.76 11.66 24.31
N GLU A 267 4.06 12.70 24.76
CA GLU A 267 2.69 13.00 24.34
C GLU A 267 2.61 13.32 22.85
N VAL A 268 3.52 14.15 22.33
CA VAL A 268 3.62 14.44 20.88
C VAL A 268 3.98 13.20 20.06
N ALA A 269 4.91 12.36 20.53
CA ALA A 269 5.24 11.11 19.85
C ALA A 269 4.05 10.11 19.84
N ALA A 270 3.30 10.01 20.93
CA ALA A 270 2.08 9.21 20.98
C ALA A 270 0.99 9.75 20.02
N LYS A 271 0.80 11.08 19.99
CA LYS A 271 -0.11 11.74 19.04
C LYS A 271 0.26 11.47 17.57
N LEU A 272 1.56 11.35 17.27
CA LEU A 272 2.07 10.97 15.94
C LEU A 272 1.86 9.48 15.61
N VAL A 273 1.95 8.59 16.60
CA VAL A 273 1.55 7.18 16.51
C VAL A 273 0.06 7.08 16.18
N ASP A 274 -0.81 7.70 16.98
CA ASP A 274 -2.27 7.68 16.79
C ASP A 274 -2.68 8.23 15.42
N ARG A 275 -2.06 9.33 14.99
CA ARG A 275 -2.23 9.93 13.65
C ARG A 275 -1.87 8.94 12.53
N THR A 276 -0.77 8.21 12.68
CA THR A 276 -0.31 7.23 11.69
C THR A 276 -1.21 6.00 11.68
N LEU A 277 -1.60 5.49 12.85
CA LEU A 277 -2.53 4.36 13.01
C LEU A 277 -3.92 4.66 12.42
N LEU A 278 -4.49 5.84 12.69
CA LEU A 278 -5.78 6.25 12.12
C LEU A 278 -5.71 6.45 10.60
N ARG A 279 -4.60 6.99 10.08
CA ARG A 279 -4.37 7.06 8.62
C ARG A 279 -4.21 5.68 7.99
N LEU A 280 -3.54 4.75 8.67
CA LEU A 280 -3.38 3.37 8.22
C LEU A 280 -4.73 2.66 8.15
N GLY A 281 -5.55 2.76 9.21
CA GLY A 281 -6.91 2.20 9.25
C GLY A 281 -7.88 2.87 8.28
N GLY A 282 -7.84 4.20 8.14
CA GLY A 282 -8.71 4.95 7.25
C GLY A 282 -8.43 4.71 5.76
N ARG A 283 -7.17 4.51 5.37
CA ARG A 283 -6.80 4.15 3.98
C ARG A 283 -7.37 2.79 3.53
N GLN A 284 -7.80 1.92 4.45
CA GLN A 284 -8.28 0.57 4.11
C GLN A 284 -9.68 0.49 3.48
N GLN A 285 -10.47 1.57 3.48
CA GLN A 285 -11.79 1.60 2.80
C GLN A 285 -11.69 1.39 1.27
N LEU A 286 -10.49 1.38 0.70
CA LEU A 286 -10.24 1.01 -0.70
C LEU A 286 -9.98 -0.48 -0.93
N HIS A 287 -9.70 -1.29 0.11
CA HIS A 287 -9.21 -2.67 -0.03
C HIS A 287 -9.94 -3.73 0.79
N ASP A 288 -10.79 -3.38 1.76
CA ASP A 288 -11.61 -4.36 2.49
C ASP A 288 -13.11 -4.13 2.37
N ASN A 289 -13.57 -3.91 1.14
CA ASN A 289 -14.99 -3.83 0.78
C ASN A 289 -15.66 -5.21 0.67
N ASN A 290 -15.11 -6.24 1.32
CA ASN A 290 -15.69 -7.57 1.37
C ASN A 290 -16.85 -7.55 2.38
N HIS A 291 -18.08 -7.67 1.89
CA HIS A 291 -19.25 -7.69 2.75
C HIS A 291 -19.36 -9.01 3.51
N VAL A 292 -19.72 -8.97 4.81
CA VAL A 292 -20.03 -10.17 5.59
C VAL A 292 -21.24 -10.86 4.97
N THR A 293 -21.09 -12.12 4.61
CA THR A 293 -22.07 -12.84 3.80
C THR A 293 -21.82 -14.35 3.88
N PRO A 294 -22.80 -15.26 3.64
CA PRO A 294 -22.58 -16.69 3.79
C PRO A 294 -21.35 -17.18 2.99
N GLY A 295 -20.37 -17.74 3.70
CA GLY A 295 -19.07 -18.18 3.19
C GLY A 295 -17.89 -17.24 3.44
N LEU A 296 -18.14 -15.97 3.79
CA LEU A 296 -17.12 -14.97 4.04
C LEU A 296 -17.50 -14.16 5.28
N VAL A 297 -16.79 -14.41 6.38
CA VAL A 297 -16.94 -13.66 7.64
C VAL A 297 -15.62 -12.99 8.00
N HIS A 298 -15.69 -11.75 8.47
CA HIS A 298 -14.52 -11.06 9.02
C HIS A 298 -14.12 -11.69 10.35
N ALA A 299 -12.90 -12.22 10.42
CA ALA A 299 -12.35 -12.80 11.64
C ALA A 299 -11.67 -11.76 12.55
N ALA A 300 -11.40 -10.58 12.00
CA ALA A 300 -10.89 -9.42 12.72
C ALA A 300 -11.68 -8.16 12.38
N VAL A 301 -11.67 -7.19 13.28
CA VAL A 301 -12.13 -5.82 13.04
C VAL A 301 -11.08 -4.84 13.51
N ASN A 302 -11.03 -3.65 12.92
CA ASN A 302 -10.13 -2.59 13.37
C ASN A 302 -10.49 -2.17 14.81
N SER A 303 -9.51 -2.16 15.71
CA SER A 303 -9.68 -1.73 17.11
C SER A 303 -9.82 -0.21 17.26
N LEU A 304 -9.50 0.56 16.22
CA LEU A 304 -9.53 2.02 16.21
C LEU A 304 -10.87 2.54 15.71
N ASP A 305 -11.35 3.63 16.33
CA ASP A 305 -12.44 4.42 15.78
C ASP A 305 -11.95 5.23 14.56
N ILE A 306 -12.10 4.65 13.37
CA ILE A 306 -11.76 5.32 12.09
C ILE A 306 -12.69 6.49 11.74
N THR A 307 -13.75 6.76 12.53
CA THR A 307 -14.61 7.93 12.37
C THR A 307 -14.14 9.13 13.20
N ALA A 308 -13.22 8.90 14.16
CA ALA A 308 -12.59 9.96 14.92
C ALA A 308 -11.72 10.86 14.02
N PRO A 309 -11.64 12.18 14.31
CA PRO A 309 -10.78 13.08 13.56
C PRO A 309 -9.31 12.68 13.74
N VAL A 310 -8.58 12.57 12.63
CA VAL A 310 -7.15 12.27 12.63
C VAL A 310 -6.40 13.37 13.39
N PRO A 311 -5.65 13.06 14.47
CA PRO A 311 -4.89 14.06 15.21
C PRO A 311 -3.92 14.84 14.32
N VAL A 312 -3.74 16.12 14.58
CA VAL A 312 -2.80 17.00 13.87
C VAL A 312 -1.81 17.58 14.88
N LEU A 313 -0.51 17.57 14.56
CA LEU A 313 0.48 18.27 15.37
C LEU A 313 0.31 19.78 15.19
N THR A 314 0.36 20.54 16.27
CA THR A 314 0.50 22.00 16.17
C THR A 314 1.93 22.35 15.70
N PRO A 315 2.18 23.57 15.18
CA PRO A 315 3.54 23.99 14.85
C PRO A 315 4.50 23.87 16.04
N SER A 316 4.03 24.21 17.25
CA SER A 316 4.81 24.09 18.49
C SER A 316 5.09 22.63 18.92
N GLU A 317 4.18 21.70 18.65
CA GLU A 317 4.40 20.27 18.89
C GLU A 317 5.39 19.68 17.86
N ALA A 318 5.25 20.07 16.58
CA ALA A 318 6.19 19.68 15.52
C ALA A 318 7.62 20.17 15.83
N ALA A 319 7.79 21.47 16.13
CA ALA A 319 9.06 22.04 16.56
C ALA A 319 9.63 21.35 17.82
N LEU A 320 8.79 21.06 18.82
CA LEU A 320 9.20 20.34 20.04
C LEU A 320 9.77 18.94 19.74
N LEU A 321 9.18 18.21 18.78
CA LEU A 321 9.69 16.89 18.39
C LEU A 321 10.92 16.99 17.47
N LEU A 322 10.99 17.99 16.60
CA LEU A 322 12.13 18.24 15.72
C LEU A 322 13.39 18.65 16.51
N HIS A 323 13.24 19.50 17.54
CA HIS A 323 14.29 19.81 18.52
C HIS A 323 14.49 18.69 19.57
N HIS A 324 13.79 17.55 19.48
CA HIS A 324 14.08 16.43 20.37
C HIS A 324 15.33 15.68 19.91
N ARG A 325 16.22 15.40 20.86
CA ARG A 325 17.48 14.70 20.61
C ARG A 325 17.26 13.20 20.57
N ALA A 326 17.62 12.58 19.45
CA ALA A 326 17.43 11.17 19.19
C ALA A 326 18.75 10.50 18.72
N ASP A 327 18.89 9.22 19.04
CA ASP A 327 19.87 8.33 18.41
C ASP A 327 19.59 8.26 16.90
N LYS A 328 20.64 8.41 16.09
CA LYS A 328 20.62 8.25 14.63
C LYS A 328 19.78 7.07 14.17
N HIS A 329 19.95 5.89 14.77
CA HIS A 329 19.23 4.70 14.32
C HIS A 329 17.71 4.85 14.50
N ARG A 330 17.28 5.35 15.67
CA ARG A 330 15.86 5.57 15.99
C ARG A 330 15.26 6.69 15.15
N ALA A 331 15.99 7.81 15.02
CA ALA A 331 15.60 8.92 14.17
C ALA A 331 15.37 8.46 12.73
N GLN A 332 16.31 7.70 12.15
CA GLN A 332 16.18 7.18 10.79
C GLN A 332 14.99 6.24 10.61
N GLN A 333 14.68 5.34 11.57
CA GLN A 333 13.47 4.52 11.45
C GLN A 333 12.19 5.35 11.60
N GLY A 334 12.13 6.28 12.55
CA GLY A 334 10.96 7.16 12.72
C GLY A 334 10.70 8.04 11.49
N ILE A 335 11.74 8.67 10.95
CA ILE A 335 11.68 9.48 9.72
C ILE A 335 11.23 8.63 8.52
N ARG A 336 11.64 7.37 8.41
CA ARG A 336 11.16 6.45 7.36
C ARG A 336 9.67 6.16 7.46
N VAL A 337 9.14 5.98 8.68
CA VAL A 337 7.71 5.78 8.90
C VAL A 337 6.94 7.07 8.58
N ILE A 338 7.45 8.24 8.98
CA ILE A 338 6.90 9.56 8.62
C ILE A 338 6.86 9.71 7.09
N ASN A 339 8.00 9.60 6.40
CA ASN A 339 8.07 9.85 4.95
C ASN A 339 7.20 8.89 4.11
N ARG A 340 6.89 7.68 4.61
CA ARG A 340 6.01 6.71 3.94
C ARG A 340 4.54 6.83 4.33
N GLY A 341 4.25 7.06 5.61
CA GLY A 341 2.89 7.08 6.14
C GLY A 341 2.25 8.46 6.04
N ASP A 342 3.03 9.48 6.38
CA ASP A 342 2.60 10.86 6.56
C ASP A 342 3.75 11.86 6.39
N HIS A 343 4.16 12.09 5.15
CA HIS A 343 5.23 13.05 4.78
C HIS A 343 4.90 14.51 5.16
N TRP A 344 3.71 14.79 5.68
CA TRP A 344 3.25 16.09 6.17
C TRP A 344 3.20 16.18 7.70
N ALA A 345 3.73 15.19 8.44
CA ALA A 345 3.65 15.14 9.91
C ALA A 345 4.27 16.36 10.62
N PHE A 346 5.27 17.00 10.02
CA PHE A 346 5.99 18.15 10.59
C PHE A 346 5.59 19.51 10.02
N MET A 347 4.52 19.56 9.22
CA MET A 347 4.00 20.83 8.72
C MET A 347 3.41 21.68 9.84
N PRO A 348 3.57 23.02 9.80
CA PRO A 348 4.25 23.81 8.77
C PRO A 348 5.77 23.95 8.95
N VAL A 349 6.35 23.44 10.06
CA VAL A 349 7.72 23.72 10.50
C VAL A 349 8.78 23.16 9.56
N LEU A 350 8.64 21.89 9.13
CA LEU A 350 9.61 21.23 8.26
C LEU A 350 8.89 20.43 7.18
N THR A 351 9.23 20.69 5.92
CA THR A 351 8.70 19.98 4.74
C THR A 351 9.75 19.48 3.76
N HIS A 352 10.84 20.21 3.60
CA HIS A 352 11.89 19.90 2.63
C HIS A 352 13.27 20.29 3.16
N ALA A 353 14.33 19.78 2.55
CA ALA A 353 15.67 20.32 2.73
C ALA A 353 16.24 20.75 1.38
N MET A 354 16.40 22.06 1.18
CA MET A 354 16.99 22.63 -0.03
C MET A 354 18.50 22.37 -0.08
N ARG A 355 19.07 22.30 -1.29
CA ARG A 355 20.47 21.95 -1.54
C ARG A 355 21.16 23.01 -2.40
N PHE A 356 22.25 23.59 -1.89
CA PHE A 356 22.99 24.66 -2.60
C PHE A 356 24.46 24.74 -2.14
N ARG A 357 25.25 25.64 -2.75
CA ARG A 357 26.64 25.93 -2.35
C ARG A 357 26.82 27.42 -2.10
N ARG A 358 27.81 27.80 -1.26
CA ARG A 358 28.22 29.20 -1.10
C ARG A 358 28.90 29.72 -2.38
N ASN A 359 28.11 30.21 -3.33
CA ASN A 359 28.57 30.71 -4.61
C ASN A 359 28.37 32.24 -4.67
N PRO A 360 29.42 33.07 -4.78
CA PRO A 360 29.28 34.53 -4.90
C PRO A 360 28.52 35.00 -6.15
N LYS A 361 28.29 34.13 -7.13
CA LYS A 361 27.40 34.40 -8.28
C LYS A 361 25.90 34.26 -7.94
N HIS A 362 25.59 33.63 -6.80
CA HIS A 362 24.26 33.50 -6.23
C HIS A 362 24.16 34.33 -4.95
N PRO A 363 24.01 35.66 -5.07
CA PRO A 363 24.18 36.58 -3.95
C PRO A 363 23.17 36.32 -2.82
N MET A 364 21.95 35.86 -3.11
CA MET A 364 20.98 35.56 -2.05
C MET A 364 21.38 34.35 -1.22
N ALA A 365 21.67 33.23 -1.88
CA ALA A 365 22.10 31.99 -1.24
C ALA A 365 23.39 32.19 -0.43
N TYR A 366 24.35 32.93 -0.99
CA TYR A 366 25.60 33.30 -0.32
C TYR A 366 25.37 34.18 0.92
N HIS A 367 24.52 35.21 0.83
CA HIS A 367 24.24 36.10 1.95
C HIS A 367 23.53 35.38 3.09
N TRP A 368 22.47 34.60 2.79
CA TRP A 368 21.75 33.83 3.81
C TRP A 368 22.66 32.82 4.51
N ALA A 369 23.44 32.04 3.74
CA ALA A 369 24.38 31.07 4.31
C ALA A 369 25.59 31.69 5.04
N SER A 370 25.79 33.00 4.95
CA SER A 370 26.77 33.75 5.74
C SER A 370 26.21 34.18 7.12
N GLY A 371 24.89 34.19 7.29
CA GLY A 371 24.22 34.42 8.58
C GLY A 371 24.06 33.17 9.46
N LEU A 372 24.33 31.98 8.91
CA LEU A 372 24.26 30.71 9.64
C LEU A 372 25.36 30.59 10.71
N ILE A 373 24.96 30.19 11.92
CA ILE A 373 25.85 29.99 13.08
C ILE A 373 25.98 28.50 13.42
N ASP A 374 27.12 28.13 14.01
CA ASP A 374 27.40 26.75 14.41
C ASP A 374 26.55 26.31 15.59
N VAL A 375 26.06 25.07 15.53
CA VAL A 375 25.30 24.44 16.61
C VAL A 375 26.23 23.62 17.53
N PRO A 376 26.13 23.78 18.86
CA PRO A 376 26.90 23.00 19.82
C PRO A 376 26.68 21.49 19.66
N GLU A 377 27.70 20.71 20.00
CA GLU A 377 27.74 19.27 19.71
C GLU A 377 26.56 18.49 20.32
N GLU A 378 26.12 18.90 21.50
CA GLU A 378 25.01 18.31 22.24
C GLU A 378 23.62 18.50 21.61
N PHE A 379 23.49 19.35 20.58
CA PHE A 379 22.25 19.59 19.82
C PHE A 379 22.31 19.04 18.37
N ARG A 380 23.46 18.55 17.90
CA ARG A 380 23.61 17.97 16.53
C ARG A 380 22.82 16.68 16.29
N THR A 381 22.24 16.13 17.36
CA THR A 381 21.42 14.91 17.37
C THR A 381 19.92 15.18 17.43
N GLU A 382 19.50 16.44 17.24
CA GLU A 382 18.09 16.80 17.05
C GLU A 382 17.49 16.11 15.82
N LEU A 383 16.21 15.75 15.92
CA LEU A 383 15.48 15.04 14.88
C LEU A 383 15.41 15.84 13.56
N GLY A 384 15.37 17.17 13.62
CA GLY A 384 15.45 18.04 12.44
C GLY A 384 16.76 17.88 11.65
N PHE A 385 17.91 17.78 12.34
CA PHE A 385 19.18 17.45 11.67
C PHE A 385 19.18 16.05 11.07
N TRP A 386 18.58 15.06 11.75
CA TRP A 386 18.45 13.72 11.18
C TRP A 386 17.54 13.69 9.94
N TYR A 387 16.50 14.53 9.88
CA TYR A 387 15.67 14.69 8.68
C TYR A 387 16.47 15.28 7.51
N VAL A 388 17.20 16.38 7.75
CA VAL A 388 18.06 17.01 6.74
C VAL A 388 19.17 16.05 6.28
N ALA A 389 19.71 15.22 7.16
CA ALA A 389 20.75 14.25 6.83
C ALA A 389 20.30 13.15 5.84
N GLU A 390 19.01 12.82 5.76
CA GLU A 390 18.52 11.87 4.73
C GLU A 390 18.64 12.43 3.30
N TYR A 391 18.67 13.76 3.13
CA TYR A 391 18.89 14.42 1.81
C TYR A 391 20.36 14.41 1.37
N ILE A 392 21.30 14.30 2.30
CA ILE A 392 22.74 14.09 2.02
C ILE A 392 22.97 12.66 1.49
N GLY A 393 22.15 11.71 1.96
CA GLY A 393 22.24 10.31 1.59
C GLY A 393 23.53 9.64 2.09
N SER A 394 23.92 8.55 1.43
CA SER A 394 25.12 7.77 1.81
C SER A 394 26.37 8.12 1.00
N GLN A 395 26.34 9.20 0.21
CA GLN A 395 27.42 9.55 -0.72
C GLN A 395 28.35 10.67 -0.22
N SER A 396 27.95 11.39 0.84
CA SER A 396 28.70 12.53 1.37
C SER A 396 28.62 12.56 2.90
N THR A 397 29.66 13.08 3.55
CA THR A 397 29.78 13.14 5.01
C THR A 397 29.43 14.52 5.54
N ALA A 398 28.53 14.60 6.52
CA ALA A 398 28.24 15.83 7.26
C ALA A 398 29.47 16.27 8.09
N VAL A 399 29.92 17.52 7.91
CA VAL A 399 31.08 18.09 8.62
C VAL A 399 30.73 19.28 9.51
N ARG A 400 29.59 19.95 9.26
CA ARG A 400 29.16 21.13 10.02
C ARG A 400 27.65 21.13 10.23
N TRP A 401 27.22 21.55 11.42
CA TRP A 401 25.81 21.67 11.80
C TRP A 401 25.54 23.12 12.20
N MET A 402 24.50 23.70 11.63
CA MET A 402 24.22 25.13 11.70
C MET A 402 22.73 25.41 11.89
N THR A 403 22.42 26.61 12.39
CA THR A 403 21.07 27.17 12.48
C THR A 403 21.08 28.66 12.12
N HIS A 404 19.91 29.26 11.92
CA HIS A 404 19.77 30.68 11.60
C HIS A 404 19.37 31.48 12.87
N PRO A 405 20.13 32.51 13.29
CA PRO A 405 19.86 33.22 14.55
C PRO A 405 18.47 33.84 14.68
N SER A 406 17.86 34.22 13.55
CA SER A 406 16.52 34.82 13.48
C SER A 406 15.40 33.82 13.20
N ASP A 407 15.73 32.53 13.04
CA ASP A 407 14.76 31.45 12.81
C ASP A 407 15.26 30.14 13.43
N PRO A 408 14.90 29.83 14.70
CA PRO A 408 15.44 28.69 15.44
C PRO A 408 15.01 27.34 14.86
N ASP A 409 13.89 27.29 14.12
CA ASP A 409 13.40 26.09 13.41
C ASP A 409 14.17 25.84 12.09
N THR A 410 15.41 26.35 11.99
CA THR A 410 16.33 26.08 10.88
C THR A 410 17.39 25.04 11.29
N TRP A 411 17.36 23.87 10.65
CA TRP A 411 18.41 22.87 10.68
C TRP A 411 19.18 22.90 9.35
N ALA A 412 20.46 23.26 9.39
CA ALA A 412 21.34 23.26 8.21
C ALA A 412 22.60 22.40 8.44
N ILE A 413 22.99 21.62 7.44
CA ILE A 413 24.17 20.78 7.46
C ILE A 413 25.07 21.14 6.27
N GLU A 414 26.36 21.33 6.52
CA GLU A 414 27.39 21.42 5.48
C GLU A 414 28.08 20.06 5.35
N ASP A 415 28.26 19.60 4.12
CA ASP A 415 28.97 18.37 3.80
C ASP A 415 30.45 18.58 3.44
N GLU A 416 31.21 17.50 3.26
CA GLU A 416 32.64 17.57 2.96
C GLU A 416 32.99 18.21 1.61
N GLU A 417 32.01 18.35 0.69
CA GLU A 417 32.15 19.10 -0.56
C GLU A 417 31.72 20.58 -0.45
N GLY A 418 31.37 21.05 0.75
CA GLY A 418 30.87 22.41 0.99
C GLY A 418 29.46 22.66 0.44
N VAL A 419 28.68 21.60 0.20
CA VAL A 419 27.25 21.69 -0.10
C VAL A 419 26.49 21.90 1.20
N ILE A 420 25.57 22.85 1.21
CA ILE A 420 24.67 23.11 2.33
C ILE A 420 23.30 22.50 2.01
N TYR A 421 22.81 21.71 2.95
CA TYR A 421 21.46 21.17 3.01
C TYR A 421 20.74 21.89 4.14
N ALA A 422 19.61 22.56 3.87
CA ALA A 422 18.93 23.38 4.87
C ALA A 422 17.41 23.14 4.85
N SER A 423 16.82 22.94 6.03
CA SER A 423 15.38 22.75 6.20
C SER A 423 14.58 23.99 5.76
N VAL A 424 13.41 23.75 5.17
CA VAL A 424 12.38 24.77 4.95
C VAL A 424 11.00 24.27 5.38
N GLY A 425 10.24 25.17 6.02
CA GLY A 425 8.82 24.99 6.32
C GLY A 425 7.91 25.44 5.18
N THR A 426 6.62 25.59 5.45
CA THR A 426 5.63 26.14 4.50
C THR A 426 5.38 27.64 4.65
N HIS A 427 5.99 28.28 5.65
CA HIS A 427 6.11 29.73 5.80
C HIS A 427 7.48 30.08 6.37
N THR A 428 7.90 31.34 6.25
CA THR A 428 9.14 31.83 6.89
C THR A 428 8.80 32.76 8.06
N PRO A 429 8.85 32.31 9.33
CA PRO A 429 8.41 33.10 10.47
C PRO A 429 9.17 34.43 10.66
N GLY A 430 10.46 34.45 10.32
CA GLY A 430 11.32 35.63 10.51
C GLY A 430 11.16 36.75 9.47
N ALA A 431 10.52 36.47 8.33
CA ALA A 431 10.40 37.44 7.24
C ALA A 431 9.46 38.61 7.57
N THR A 432 9.68 39.79 6.97
CA THR A 432 8.91 41.01 7.28
C THR A 432 8.42 41.76 6.05
N GLY A 433 7.12 42.06 6.04
CA GLY A 433 6.46 42.82 4.97
C GLY A 433 6.15 41.93 3.76
N HIS A 434 6.74 42.21 2.60
CA HIS A 434 6.50 41.47 1.36
C HIS A 434 7.81 41.15 0.61
N ALA A 435 7.80 40.11 -0.21
CA ALA A 435 8.91 39.79 -1.10
C ALA A 435 9.08 40.85 -2.19
N VAL A 436 10.31 41.34 -2.36
CA VAL A 436 10.69 42.37 -3.35
C VAL A 436 11.59 41.85 -4.46
N ARG A 437 12.25 40.69 -4.28
CA ARG A 437 13.11 40.05 -5.29
C ARG A 437 13.24 38.57 -4.98
N ALA A 438 13.45 37.72 -5.98
CA ALA A 438 13.71 36.30 -5.78
C ALA A 438 14.85 35.76 -6.66
N GLU A 439 15.52 34.72 -6.19
CA GLU A 439 16.59 34.02 -6.87
C GLU A 439 16.36 32.50 -6.76
N ILE A 440 16.28 31.83 -7.91
CA ILE A 440 15.89 30.42 -8.04
C ILE A 440 17.05 29.63 -8.62
N GLU A 441 17.61 28.69 -7.85
CA GLU A 441 18.57 27.69 -8.30
C GLU A 441 17.87 26.36 -8.62
N LEU A 442 18.62 25.30 -8.94
CA LEU A 442 18.06 24.00 -9.34
C LEU A 442 17.41 23.23 -8.19
N GLU A 443 17.91 23.40 -6.96
CA GLU A 443 17.50 22.66 -5.76
C GLU A 443 17.38 23.56 -4.52
N ALA A 444 17.42 24.88 -4.70
CA ALA A 444 17.25 25.89 -3.66
C ALA A 444 16.65 27.17 -4.25
N ALA A 445 15.95 27.95 -3.44
CA ALA A 445 15.39 29.22 -3.88
C ALA A 445 15.30 30.19 -2.68
N PHE A 446 15.55 31.47 -2.95
CA PHE A 446 15.61 32.53 -1.95
C PHE A 446 14.78 33.73 -2.40
N PHE A 447 14.30 34.50 -1.42
CA PHE A 447 13.68 35.79 -1.66
C PHE A 447 14.25 36.85 -0.70
N GLU A 448 14.22 38.09 -1.14
CA GLU A 448 14.50 39.27 -0.33
C GLU A 448 13.18 39.90 0.08
N ASP A 449 13.02 40.18 1.37
CA ASP A 449 11.86 40.87 1.91
C ASP A 449 12.02 42.40 1.83
N SER A 450 10.92 43.12 2.04
CA SER A 450 10.86 44.58 1.97
C SER A 450 11.71 45.32 3.02
N THR A 451 12.33 44.60 3.96
CA THR A 451 13.30 45.13 4.93
C THR A 451 14.76 44.85 4.54
N GLY A 452 14.99 44.18 3.41
CA GLY A 452 16.31 43.80 2.91
C GLY A 452 16.87 42.51 3.53
N ASN A 453 16.06 41.78 4.29
CA ASN A 453 16.45 40.46 4.79
C ASN A 453 16.21 39.39 3.72
N ILE A 454 17.13 38.44 3.63
CA ILE A 454 17.07 37.36 2.64
C ILE A 454 16.68 36.07 3.35
N TRP A 455 15.77 35.32 2.74
CA TRP A 455 15.15 34.14 3.32
C TRP A 455 15.04 33.02 2.28
N PRO A 456 15.04 31.74 2.70
CA PRO A 456 14.64 30.65 1.83
C PRO A 456 13.18 30.84 1.38
N ILE A 457 12.86 30.46 0.14
CA ILE A 457 11.45 30.32 -0.27
C ILE A 457 10.88 29.07 0.43
N PRO A 458 9.81 29.20 1.23
CA PRO A 458 9.16 28.07 1.88
C PRO A 458 8.61 27.09 0.84
N ALA A 459 8.47 25.81 1.19
CA ALA A 459 8.00 24.79 0.25
C ALA A 459 6.50 24.50 0.39
N THR A 460 5.85 24.09 -0.69
CA THR A 460 4.41 23.71 -0.69
C THR A 460 4.09 22.37 -0.01
N GLY A 461 5.07 21.65 0.55
CA GLY A 461 4.88 20.29 1.09
C GLY A 461 4.94 19.16 0.05
N TYR A 462 5.51 19.41 -1.12
CA TYR A 462 5.69 18.45 -2.23
C TYR A 462 7.14 18.55 -2.77
N ASP A 463 7.37 18.11 -4.02
CA ASP A 463 8.61 18.40 -4.75
C ASP A 463 8.93 19.91 -4.73
N TYR A 464 10.20 20.25 -4.51
CA TYR A 464 10.68 21.63 -4.48
C TYR A 464 10.74 22.25 -5.89
N TYR A 465 10.80 23.57 -5.94
CA TYR A 465 10.56 24.35 -7.16
C TYR A 465 11.58 24.06 -8.28
N ARG A 466 11.07 24.02 -9.52
CA ARG A 466 11.85 23.90 -10.76
C ARG A 466 11.21 24.80 -11.83
N THR A 467 12.03 25.25 -12.78
CA THR A 467 11.64 26.23 -13.82
C THR A 467 12.06 25.74 -15.21
N GLY A 468 11.64 26.42 -16.29
CA GLY A 468 12.05 26.10 -17.66
C GLY A 468 11.29 24.94 -18.32
N TYR A 469 10.08 24.65 -17.86
CA TYR A 469 9.12 23.75 -18.51
C TYR A 469 7.68 24.17 -18.15
N PRO A 470 6.63 23.73 -18.87
CA PRO A 470 5.26 23.90 -18.42
C PRO A 470 4.87 22.80 -17.42
N GLY A 471 4.35 23.15 -16.24
CA GLY A 471 3.84 22.17 -15.28
C GLY A 471 3.63 22.67 -13.85
N ALA A 472 3.33 21.74 -12.94
CA ALA A 472 2.92 22.03 -11.56
C ALA A 472 4.00 22.70 -10.69
N GLY A 473 5.29 22.47 -10.95
CA GLY A 473 6.39 23.14 -10.24
C GLY A 473 6.45 24.65 -10.54
N PRO A 474 6.54 25.04 -11.83
CA PRO A 474 6.40 26.42 -12.31
C PRO A 474 5.15 27.14 -11.80
N GLN A 475 3.98 26.49 -11.88
CA GLN A 475 2.72 27.00 -11.33
C GLN A 475 2.88 27.30 -9.83
N ARG A 476 3.31 26.31 -9.04
CA ARG A 476 3.45 26.46 -7.57
C ARG A 476 4.48 27.51 -7.17
N LEU A 477 5.56 27.67 -7.93
CA LEU A 477 6.52 28.75 -7.69
C LEU A 477 5.86 30.12 -7.94
N THR A 478 5.06 30.24 -8.99
CA THR A 478 4.31 31.47 -9.30
C THR A 478 3.30 31.79 -8.19
N GLU A 479 2.51 30.81 -7.75
CA GLU A 479 1.55 30.93 -6.64
C GLU A 479 2.27 31.36 -5.34
N THR A 480 3.38 30.68 -5.01
CA THR A 480 4.24 30.97 -3.86
C THR A 480 4.76 32.41 -3.88
N LEU A 481 5.37 32.85 -4.98
CA LEU A 481 5.90 34.21 -5.13
C LEU A 481 4.79 35.26 -5.07
N THR A 482 3.59 34.95 -5.58
CA THR A 482 2.42 35.83 -5.51
C THR A 482 1.94 36.00 -4.07
N LEU A 483 1.88 34.92 -3.29
CA LEU A 483 1.58 34.97 -1.85
C LEU A 483 2.64 35.77 -1.08
N LEU A 484 3.92 35.48 -1.30
CA LEU A 484 5.02 36.17 -0.61
C LEU A 484 5.09 37.67 -0.97
N ARG A 485 4.64 38.08 -2.17
CA ARG A 485 4.49 39.50 -2.54
C ARG A 485 3.32 40.19 -1.83
N ALA A 486 2.33 39.44 -1.34
CA ALA A 486 1.25 39.99 -0.51
C ALA A 486 1.66 40.06 0.97
N ASP A 487 2.22 38.97 1.50
CA ASP A 487 2.82 38.88 2.84
C ASP A 487 3.95 37.83 2.82
N ALA A 488 5.17 38.27 3.14
CA ALA A 488 6.39 37.46 3.19
C ALA A 488 6.35 36.29 4.20
N ARG A 489 5.37 36.29 5.11
CA ARG A 489 5.17 35.25 6.14
C ARG A 489 4.03 34.28 5.80
N SER A 490 3.45 34.40 4.60
CA SER A 490 2.32 33.57 4.15
C SER A 490 2.68 32.07 4.19
N ASP A 491 1.70 31.25 4.60
CA ASP A 491 1.77 29.79 4.41
C ASP A 491 1.46 29.46 2.96
N VAL A 492 2.36 28.73 2.30
CA VAL A 492 2.31 28.43 0.86
C VAL A 492 1.84 27.01 0.56
N HIS A 493 1.41 26.24 1.58
CA HIS A 493 0.87 24.89 1.36
C HIS A 493 -0.44 24.88 0.57
N GLU A 494 -1.36 25.77 0.91
CA GLU A 494 -2.69 25.89 0.29
C GLU A 494 -2.78 27.19 -0.52
N PRO A 495 -2.23 27.22 -1.77
CA PRO A 495 -2.31 28.40 -2.61
C PRO A 495 -3.75 28.73 -3.02
N PRO A 496 -4.06 30.00 -3.36
CA PRO A 496 -5.40 30.41 -3.75
C PRO A 496 -5.92 29.62 -4.96
N SER A 497 -7.19 29.20 -4.90
CA SER A 497 -7.81 28.33 -5.93
C SER A 497 -8.03 28.98 -7.30
N ASN A 498 -7.67 30.25 -7.46
CA ASN A 498 -7.87 31.08 -8.66
C ASN A 498 -6.56 31.40 -9.39
N PHE A 499 -5.67 30.41 -9.52
CA PHE A 499 -4.43 30.55 -10.28
C PHE A 499 -4.67 31.00 -11.73
N ASN A 500 -3.93 32.03 -12.17
CA ASN A 500 -3.99 32.59 -13.51
C ASN A 500 -2.71 32.20 -14.30
N PRO A 501 -2.79 31.25 -15.25
CA PRO A 501 -1.64 30.81 -16.04
C PRO A 501 -1.16 31.84 -17.05
N ASP A 502 -1.97 32.87 -17.37
CA ASP A 502 -1.67 33.90 -18.37
C ASP A 502 -0.86 35.07 -17.77
N THR A 503 -0.29 34.90 -16.57
CA THR A 503 0.58 35.89 -15.93
C THR A 503 2.00 35.81 -16.51
N ALA A 504 2.63 36.95 -16.83
CA ALA A 504 3.98 36.92 -17.39
C ALA A 504 5.05 36.41 -16.39
N LEU A 505 4.75 36.41 -15.09
CA LEU A 505 5.57 35.69 -14.09
C LEU A 505 5.54 34.17 -14.31
N HIS A 506 4.35 33.60 -14.58
CA HIS A 506 4.23 32.18 -14.89
C HIS A 506 4.90 31.83 -16.23
N GLU A 507 4.71 32.68 -17.25
CA GLU A 507 5.38 32.54 -18.56
C GLU A 507 6.91 32.55 -18.41
N LEU A 508 7.46 33.54 -17.70
CA LEU A 508 8.89 33.65 -17.38
C LEU A 508 9.43 32.39 -16.69
N ILE A 509 8.72 31.89 -15.68
CA ILE A 509 9.12 30.69 -14.91
C ILE A 509 8.98 29.41 -15.76
N CYS A 510 8.04 29.35 -16.70
CA CYS A 510 7.89 28.23 -17.63
C CYS A 510 8.95 28.24 -18.73
N GLU A 511 9.40 29.40 -19.20
CA GLU A 511 10.37 29.51 -20.30
C GLU A 511 11.83 29.44 -19.84
N GLN A 512 12.16 29.97 -18.67
CA GLN A 512 13.55 30.12 -18.23
C GLN A 512 13.97 29.04 -17.21
N PRO A 513 14.91 28.13 -17.55
CA PRO A 513 15.45 27.16 -16.61
C PRO A 513 16.36 27.85 -15.58
N SER A 514 16.46 27.25 -14.40
CA SER A 514 17.36 27.71 -13.33
C SER A 514 18.84 27.73 -13.79
N PRO A 515 19.65 28.73 -13.40
CA PRO A 515 19.33 29.77 -12.44
C PRO A 515 18.51 30.94 -13.02
N LEU A 516 17.53 31.41 -12.25
CA LEU A 516 16.61 32.50 -12.62
C LEU A 516 16.60 33.57 -11.52
N THR A 517 16.69 34.85 -11.90
CA THR A 517 16.51 35.99 -10.99
C THR A 517 15.26 36.76 -11.38
N ILE A 518 14.37 36.98 -10.42
CA ILE A 518 13.08 37.66 -10.62
C ILE A 518 13.17 39.01 -9.91
N THR A 519 13.17 40.10 -10.67
CA THR A 519 13.37 41.46 -10.15
C THR A 519 12.12 42.02 -9.47
N THR A 520 12.26 43.17 -8.81
CA THR A 520 11.14 43.87 -8.17
C THR A 520 10.08 44.30 -9.17
N GLU A 521 10.48 44.72 -10.37
CA GLU A 521 9.56 45.06 -11.46
C GLU A 521 8.79 43.82 -11.94
N MET A 522 9.49 42.68 -12.10
CA MET A 522 8.88 41.41 -12.49
C MET A 522 7.90 40.89 -11.44
N LEU A 523 8.24 40.99 -10.15
CA LEU A 523 7.30 40.64 -9.08
C LEU A 523 6.12 41.62 -9.04
N ALA A 524 6.33 42.92 -9.18
CA ALA A 524 5.30 43.95 -9.01
C ALA A 524 4.31 44.06 -10.19
N ALA A 525 4.70 43.68 -11.41
CA ALA A 525 3.90 43.88 -12.62
C ALA A 525 2.60 43.04 -12.73
N HIS A 526 2.33 42.15 -11.76
CA HIS A 526 1.28 41.13 -11.86
C HIS A 526 0.32 41.13 -10.65
N PRO A 527 -0.59 42.12 -10.51
CA PRO A 527 -1.79 41.93 -9.70
C PRO A 527 -2.71 40.87 -10.33
N TYR A 528 -3.50 40.20 -9.48
CA TYR A 528 -4.47 39.13 -9.79
C TYR A 528 -5.21 39.24 -11.13
#